data_AF-A0A3M1KWJ4-F1
#
_entry.id   AF-A0A3M1KWJ4-F1
#
_cell.length_a   1.000
_cell.length_b   1.000
_cell.length_c   1.000
_cell.angle_alpha   90.00
_cell.angle_beta   90.00
_cell.angle_gamma   90.00
#
_symmetry.space_group_name_H-M   'P 1'
#
loop_
_entity.id
_entity.type
_entity.pdbx_description
1 polymer ?
#
loop_
_entity_poly.entity_id
_entity_poly.type
_entity_poly.pdbx_seq_one_letter_code
_entity_poly.pdbx_strand_id
1 'polypeptide(L)'
;MRIKSRWFVVPLVVGASFAACITVNIYFPAPEVRAAAEKIVDETWGGATAAPSGSEQPAEEVSPGTQGRLHRWPFGAAVALAAGPAPNINVETAAIRKLKAAMRERAAQLKPYLAAGNLGIGKDGMLVVRDLSGLDLRQKATIRRLVDAENRDRRSLYAEIARANDFGSDRIDDIAKIFAETWIRKAEGGWWVQSPDGSWHKR
;
A
#
# COMPACT_ATOMS: atom_id res chain seq x y z
N MET A 1 47.33 70.47 5.47
CA MET A 1 47.03 69.43 4.46
C MET A 1 47.00 68.08 5.19
N ARG A 2 45.82 67.53 5.51
CA ARG A 2 45.65 66.24 6.22
C ARG A 2 45.04 65.22 5.27
N ILE A 3 45.83 64.23 4.86
CA ILE A 3 45.41 63.13 3.99
C ILE A 3 44.72 62.09 4.88
N LYS A 4 43.40 61.90 4.71
CA LYS A 4 42.65 60.80 5.36
C LYS A 4 42.65 59.60 4.41
N SER A 5 43.41 58.56 4.77
CA SER A 5 43.38 57.26 4.09
C SER A 5 42.06 56.55 4.36
N ARG A 6 41.27 56.30 3.31
CA ARG A 6 40.06 55.46 3.38
C ARG A 6 40.50 54.00 3.21
N TRP A 7 40.45 53.23 4.29
CA TRP A 7 40.59 51.78 4.26
C TRP A 7 39.35 51.18 3.58
N PHE A 8 39.52 50.64 2.37
CA PHE A 8 38.53 49.79 1.73
C PHE A 8 38.61 48.40 2.36
N VAL A 9 37.69 48.10 3.27
CA VAL A 9 37.51 46.73 3.78
C VAL A 9 36.64 45.99 2.77
N VAL A 10 37.25 45.12 1.97
CA VAL A 10 36.54 44.16 1.12
C VAL A 10 36.07 43.02 2.02
N PRO A 11 34.77 42.74 2.15
CA PRO A 11 34.33 41.58 2.91
C PRO A 11 34.58 40.33 2.04
N LEU A 12 35.51 39.49 2.49
CA LEU A 12 35.71 38.14 1.99
C LEU A 12 34.45 37.32 2.31
N VAL A 13 33.57 37.14 1.32
CA VAL A 13 32.42 36.22 1.43
C VAL A 13 32.96 34.80 1.39
N VAL A 14 33.12 34.20 2.56
CA VAL A 14 33.42 32.77 2.71
C VAL A 14 32.15 31.99 2.39
N GLY A 15 32.12 31.36 1.21
CA GLY A 15 31.04 30.45 0.83
C GLY A 15 31.09 29.17 1.64
N ALA A 16 30.17 29.02 2.61
CA ALA A 16 29.98 27.79 3.36
C ALA A 16 29.17 26.79 2.51
N SER A 17 29.86 25.87 1.83
CA SER A 17 29.21 24.72 1.19
C SER A 17 28.85 23.69 2.26
N PHE A 18 27.58 23.66 2.67
CA PHE A 18 27.06 22.59 3.51
C PHE A 18 26.94 21.31 2.67
N ALA A 19 27.84 20.35 2.93
CA ALA A 19 27.68 18.98 2.44
C ALA A 19 26.48 18.35 3.15
N ALA A 20 25.32 18.37 2.49
CA ALA A 20 24.14 17.65 2.97
C ALA A 20 24.38 16.15 2.82
N CYS A 21 24.88 15.50 3.87
CA CYS A 21 24.73 14.07 4.04
C CYS A 21 23.22 13.81 4.19
N ILE A 22 22.57 13.41 3.10
CA ILE A 22 21.18 12.99 3.15
C ILE A 22 21.17 11.63 3.84
N THR A 23 20.69 11.59 5.08
CA THR A 23 20.35 10.33 5.74
C THR A 23 19.10 9.82 5.04
N VAL A 24 19.26 9.06 3.95
CA VAL A 24 18.12 8.30 3.38
C VAL A 24 17.73 7.31 4.45
N ASN A 25 16.73 7.67 5.24
CA ASN A 25 16.05 6.73 6.10
C ASN A 25 15.42 5.71 5.14
N ILE A 26 16.03 4.52 5.01
CA ILE A 26 15.44 3.39 4.27
C ILE A 26 14.29 2.88 5.15
N TYR A 27 13.24 3.69 5.22
CA TYR A 27 12.03 3.41 5.94
C TYR A 27 11.14 2.57 5.05
N PHE A 28 10.56 1.52 5.62
CA PHE A 28 9.50 0.78 4.95
C PHE A 28 8.20 1.60 5.05
N PRO A 29 7.64 2.09 3.93
CA PRO A 29 6.45 2.95 3.91
C PRO A 29 5.17 2.13 4.14
N ALA A 30 5.00 1.62 5.36
CA ALA A 30 3.90 0.72 5.71
C ALA A 30 2.49 1.31 5.46
N PRO A 31 2.22 2.60 5.74
CA PRO A 31 0.93 3.22 5.39
C PRO A 31 0.62 3.18 3.89
N GLU A 32 1.61 3.49 3.05
CA GLU A 32 1.47 3.57 1.61
C GLU A 32 1.34 2.17 0.99
N VAL A 33 2.07 1.19 1.51
CA VAL A 33 1.89 -0.24 1.16
C VAL A 33 0.49 -0.72 1.54
N ARG A 34 -0.07 -0.27 2.68
CA ARG A 34 -1.45 -0.60 3.06
C ARG A 34 -2.47 0.01 2.10
N ALA A 35 -2.31 1.27 1.72
CA ALA A 35 -3.18 1.90 0.72
C ALA A 35 -3.12 1.16 -0.63
N ALA A 36 -1.90 0.77 -1.05
CA ALA A 36 -1.73 -0.04 -2.26
C ALA A 36 -2.37 -1.43 -2.14
N ALA A 37 -2.25 -2.08 -0.98
CA ALA A 37 -2.89 -3.36 -0.72
C ALA A 37 -4.42 -3.25 -0.82
N GLU A 38 -5.02 -2.19 -0.26
CA GLU A 38 -6.46 -1.97 -0.32
C GLU A 38 -6.96 -1.81 -1.76
N LYS A 39 -6.25 -1.01 -2.57
CA LYS A 39 -6.53 -0.82 -4.00
C LYS A 39 -6.42 -2.15 -4.76
N ILE A 40 -5.33 -2.90 -4.57
CA ILE A 40 -5.12 -4.16 -5.28
C ILE A 40 -6.16 -5.21 -4.91
N VAL A 41 -6.51 -5.31 -3.63
CA VAL A 41 -7.57 -6.23 -3.16
C VAL A 41 -8.92 -5.86 -3.77
N ASP A 42 -9.25 -4.57 -3.90
CA ASP A 42 -10.46 -4.14 -4.60
C ASP A 42 -10.42 -4.45 -6.11
N GLU A 43 -9.31 -4.21 -6.77
CA GLU A 43 -9.18 -4.49 -8.20
C GLU A 43 -9.26 -6.00 -8.51
N THR A 44 -8.79 -6.85 -7.59
CA THR A 44 -8.74 -8.30 -7.78
C THR A 44 -10.01 -9.01 -7.30
N TRP A 45 -10.53 -8.69 -6.12
CA TRP A 45 -11.71 -9.34 -5.55
C TRP A 45 -12.98 -8.49 -5.64
N GLY A 46 -12.86 -7.18 -5.79
CA GLY A 46 -14.01 -6.30 -6.03
C GLY A 46 -14.69 -6.60 -7.36
N GLY A 47 -16.02 -6.44 -7.38
CA GLY A 47 -16.85 -6.60 -8.57
C GLY A 47 -16.45 -5.65 -9.70
N ALA A 48 -17.12 -5.76 -10.85
CA ALA A 48 -16.80 -5.09 -12.11
C ALA A 48 -16.89 -3.54 -12.16
N THR A 49 -16.59 -2.85 -11.06
CA THR A 49 -16.59 -1.38 -10.97
C THR A 49 -15.18 -0.77 -10.82
N ALA A 50 -14.12 -1.56 -10.79
CA ALA A 50 -12.77 -1.04 -11.04
C ALA A 50 -12.50 -0.95 -12.55
N ALA A 51 -13.15 0.01 -13.22
CA ALA A 51 -12.64 0.57 -14.46
C ALA A 51 -11.24 1.18 -14.17
N PRO A 52 -10.33 1.30 -15.16
CA PRO A 52 -9.00 1.81 -14.88
C PRO A 52 -9.13 3.25 -14.41
N SER A 53 -8.99 3.48 -13.11
CA SER A 53 -8.76 4.82 -12.59
C SER A 53 -7.40 5.23 -13.12
N GLY A 54 -7.44 5.90 -14.27
CA GLY A 54 -6.43 6.88 -14.63
C GLY A 54 -6.18 7.74 -13.40
N SER A 55 -4.91 7.93 -13.13
CA SER A 55 -4.37 8.81 -12.12
C SER A 55 -5.09 10.16 -12.12
N GLU A 56 -6.02 10.35 -11.18
CA GLU A 56 -6.48 11.66 -10.76
C GLU A 56 -6.65 11.62 -9.25
N GLN A 57 -5.52 11.84 -8.59
CA GLN A 57 -5.47 12.28 -7.21
C GLN A 57 -6.25 13.61 -7.14
N PRO A 58 -7.23 13.78 -6.24
CA PRO A 58 -7.91 15.06 -6.09
C PRO A 58 -6.87 16.13 -5.78
N ALA A 59 -6.69 17.07 -6.71
CA ALA A 59 -6.17 18.36 -6.35
C ALA A 59 -7.21 18.98 -5.40
N GLU A 60 -6.91 18.99 -4.10
CA GLU A 60 -7.59 19.89 -3.17
C GLU A 60 -7.26 21.32 -3.64
N GLU A 61 -8.14 21.87 -4.49
CA GLU A 61 -8.24 23.30 -4.68
C GLU A 61 -8.71 23.91 -3.35
N VAL A 62 -7.73 24.40 -2.58
CA VAL A 62 -8.01 25.26 -1.42
C VAL A 62 -8.54 26.59 -1.97
N SER A 63 -9.86 26.68 -2.10
CA SER A 63 -10.54 27.94 -2.41
C SER A 63 -10.41 28.90 -1.21
N PRO A 64 -9.86 30.12 -1.37
CA PRO A 64 -9.75 31.07 -0.27
C PRO A 64 -11.09 31.78 -0.07
N GLY A 65 -11.97 31.17 0.73
CA GLY A 65 -13.24 31.75 1.15
C GLY A 65 -13.12 32.54 2.46
N THR A 66 -13.11 33.87 2.32
CA THR A 66 -13.75 34.86 3.23
C THR A 66 -13.30 34.94 4.70
N GLN A 67 -12.40 35.90 4.95
CA GLN A 67 -12.43 36.90 6.04
C GLN A 67 -12.96 36.45 7.42
N GLY A 68 -12.13 35.72 8.16
CA GLY A 68 -12.19 35.65 9.62
C GLY A 68 -11.15 36.58 10.23
N ARG A 69 -11.57 37.75 10.72
CA ARG A 69 -10.74 38.68 11.48
C ARG A 69 -10.37 38.06 12.83
N LEU A 70 -9.30 37.26 12.88
CA LEU A 70 -8.69 36.84 14.15
C LEU A 70 -7.38 37.58 14.42
N HIS A 71 -7.43 38.30 15.53
CA HIS A 71 -6.38 38.94 16.31
C HIS A 71 -4.94 38.59 15.94
N ARG A 72 -4.25 39.60 15.38
CA ARG A 72 -2.80 39.68 15.26
C ARG A 72 -2.17 39.70 16.66
N TRP A 73 -1.73 38.54 17.15
CA TRP A 73 -0.81 38.45 18.28
C TRP A 73 0.63 38.64 17.77
N PRO A 74 1.43 39.58 18.30
CA PRO A 74 2.77 39.87 17.74
C PRO A 74 3.88 38.87 18.15
N PHE A 75 3.55 37.70 18.71
CA PHE A 75 4.54 36.73 19.22
C PHE A 75 4.07 35.27 19.07
N GLY A 76 3.81 34.85 17.83
CA GLY A 76 3.53 33.45 17.54
C GLY A 76 3.96 33.10 16.13
N ALA A 77 5.26 32.81 15.95
CA ALA A 77 5.73 32.18 14.73
C ALA A 77 5.21 30.73 14.74
N ALA A 78 4.03 30.50 14.18
CA ALA A 78 3.56 29.17 13.85
C ALA A 78 4.45 28.64 12.71
N VAL A 79 5.49 27.89 13.07
CA VAL A 79 6.28 27.12 12.11
C VAL A 79 5.39 25.98 11.63
N ALA A 80 4.77 26.17 10.46
CA ALA A 80 4.16 25.07 9.73
C ALA A 80 5.29 24.12 9.29
N LEU A 81 5.46 23.01 10.01
CA LEU A 81 6.25 21.88 9.54
C LEU A 81 5.54 21.32 8.30
N ALA A 82 6.00 21.73 7.12
CA ALA A 82 5.59 21.11 5.87
C ALA A 82 6.10 19.66 5.89
N ALA A 83 5.21 18.71 6.18
CA ALA A 83 5.45 17.31 5.87
C ALA A 83 5.59 17.20 4.34
N GLY A 84 6.75 16.77 3.86
CA GLY A 84 6.97 16.52 2.44
C GLY A 84 6.02 15.45 1.89
N PRO A 85 5.84 15.35 0.56
CA PRO A 85 4.96 14.36 -0.05
C PRO A 85 5.41 12.94 0.33
N ALA A 86 4.45 12.11 0.73
CA ALA A 86 4.68 10.70 1.05
C ALA A 86 5.22 9.94 -0.18
N PRO A 87 6.10 8.94 0.00
CA PRO A 87 6.62 8.14 -1.11
C PRO A 87 5.50 7.36 -1.80
N ASN A 88 5.39 7.48 -3.12
CA ASN A 88 4.40 6.74 -3.89
C ASN A 88 4.89 5.30 -4.17
N ILE A 89 4.07 4.29 -3.89
CA ILE A 89 4.38 2.88 -4.16
C ILE A 89 4.07 2.55 -5.62
N ASN A 90 5.06 2.07 -6.36
CA ASN A 90 4.88 1.54 -7.69
C ASN A 90 4.21 0.17 -7.66
N VAL A 91 2.94 0.14 -8.06
CA VAL A 91 2.13 -1.09 -8.22
C VAL A 91 1.59 -1.27 -9.63
N GLU A 92 2.12 -0.51 -10.60
CA GLU A 92 1.64 -0.50 -11.97
C GLU A 92 2.67 -1.08 -12.94
N THR A 93 3.66 -1.85 -12.48
CA THR A 93 4.59 -2.55 -13.38
C THR A 93 3.87 -3.61 -14.23
N ALA A 94 4.43 -3.96 -15.38
CA ALA A 94 3.83 -4.98 -16.25
C ALA A 94 3.64 -6.34 -15.54
N ALA A 95 4.59 -6.72 -14.68
CA ALA A 95 4.51 -7.94 -13.87
C ALA A 95 3.35 -7.88 -12.86
N ILE A 96 3.23 -6.78 -12.11
CA ILE A 96 2.16 -6.59 -11.13
C ILE A 96 0.79 -6.57 -11.83
N ARG A 97 0.65 -5.82 -12.94
CA ARG A 97 -0.61 -5.78 -13.70
C ARG A 97 -1.03 -7.17 -14.20
N LYS A 98 -0.08 -7.99 -14.67
CA LYS A 98 -0.36 -9.37 -15.09
C LYS A 98 -0.86 -10.23 -13.92
N LEU A 99 -0.26 -10.11 -12.75
CA LEU A 99 -0.70 -10.80 -11.53
C LEU A 99 -2.09 -10.36 -11.11
N LYS A 100 -2.36 -9.04 -11.05
CA LYS A 100 -3.69 -8.50 -10.73
C LYS A 100 -4.76 -9.05 -11.67
N ALA A 101 -4.50 -9.07 -12.99
CA ALA A 101 -5.44 -9.61 -13.97
C ALA A 101 -5.73 -11.10 -13.74
N ALA A 102 -4.68 -11.91 -13.53
CA ALA A 102 -4.83 -13.34 -13.29
C ALA A 102 -5.60 -13.64 -11.99
N MET A 103 -5.34 -12.88 -10.93
CA MET A 103 -6.04 -12.99 -9.64
C MET A 103 -7.51 -12.58 -9.79
N ARG A 104 -7.79 -11.51 -10.54
CA ARG A 104 -9.15 -11.05 -10.83
C ARG A 104 -10.00 -12.10 -11.55
N GLU A 105 -9.43 -12.73 -12.57
CA GLU A 105 -10.11 -13.80 -13.31
C GLU A 105 -10.44 -15.00 -12.41
N ARG A 106 -9.49 -15.39 -11.54
CA ARG A 106 -9.71 -16.49 -10.59
C ARG A 106 -10.68 -16.14 -9.47
N ALA A 107 -10.75 -14.89 -9.05
CA ALA A 107 -11.62 -14.47 -7.96
C ALA A 107 -13.07 -14.92 -8.21
N ALA A 108 -13.57 -14.77 -9.45
CA ALA A 108 -14.91 -15.23 -9.82
C ALA A 108 -15.13 -16.74 -9.60
N GLN A 109 -14.09 -17.57 -9.79
CA GLN A 109 -14.14 -19.02 -9.57
C GLN A 109 -13.98 -19.40 -8.09
N LEU A 110 -13.30 -18.57 -7.30
CA LEU A 110 -13.04 -18.80 -5.88
C LEU A 110 -14.24 -18.43 -4.99
N LYS A 111 -14.96 -17.35 -5.34
CA LYS A 111 -16.06 -16.81 -4.54
C LYS A 111 -17.14 -17.83 -4.15
N PRO A 112 -17.63 -18.71 -5.06
CA PRO A 112 -18.61 -19.72 -4.67
C PRO A 112 -18.11 -20.67 -3.57
N TYR A 113 -16.84 -21.06 -3.61
CA TYR A 113 -16.24 -21.95 -2.62
C TYR A 113 -15.93 -21.25 -1.28
N LEU A 114 -15.63 -19.95 -1.32
CA LEU A 114 -15.52 -19.11 -0.12
C LEU A 114 -16.88 -18.92 0.55
N ALA A 115 -17.92 -18.62 -0.23
CA ALA A 115 -19.29 -18.45 0.26
C ALA A 115 -19.88 -19.74 0.82
N ALA A 116 -19.61 -20.88 0.19
CA ALA A 116 -20.01 -22.21 0.67
C ALA A 116 -19.20 -22.69 1.89
N GLY A 117 -18.11 -21.99 2.23
CA GLY A 117 -17.23 -22.31 3.34
C GLY A 117 -16.29 -23.50 3.09
N ASN A 118 -16.18 -23.97 1.85
CA ASN A 118 -15.16 -24.93 1.45
C ASN A 118 -13.76 -24.34 1.55
N LEU A 119 -13.66 -23.02 1.33
CA LEU A 119 -12.45 -22.23 1.49
C LEU A 119 -12.58 -21.22 2.63
N GLY A 120 -11.44 -20.83 3.18
CA GLY A 120 -11.33 -19.67 4.05
C GLY A 120 -10.00 -18.96 3.86
N ILE A 121 -9.87 -17.79 4.49
CA ILE A 121 -8.64 -17.00 4.49
C ILE A 121 -7.90 -17.28 5.80
N GLY A 122 -6.69 -17.83 5.68
CA GLY A 122 -5.79 -18.05 6.81
C GLY A 122 -5.31 -16.74 7.41
N LYS A 123 -4.73 -16.80 8.61
CA LYS A 123 -4.21 -15.62 9.33
C LYS A 123 -3.04 -14.94 8.62
N ASP A 124 -2.38 -15.67 7.72
CA ASP A 124 -1.31 -15.21 6.82
C ASP A 124 -1.86 -14.62 5.51
N GLY A 125 -3.19 -14.51 5.38
CA GLY A 125 -3.82 -14.00 4.18
C GLY A 125 -3.82 -14.97 3.00
N MET A 126 -3.45 -16.23 3.19
CA MET A 126 -3.50 -17.24 2.13
C MET A 126 -4.83 -17.98 2.14
N LEU A 127 -5.24 -18.55 1.01
CA LEU A 127 -6.42 -19.39 0.95
C LEU A 127 -6.13 -20.77 1.53
N VAL A 128 -7.05 -21.25 2.35
CA VAL A 128 -6.98 -22.55 3.03
C VAL A 128 -8.23 -23.36 2.68
N VAL A 129 -8.02 -24.63 2.35
CA VAL A 129 -9.12 -25.61 2.19
C VAL A 129 -9.64 -26.00 3.57
N ARG A 130 -10.92 -25.72 3.83
CA ARG A 130 -11.57 -25.99 5.12
C ARG A 130 -12.37 -27.28 5.09
N ASP A 131 -13.29 -27.38 4.14
CA ASP A 131 -14.19 -28.52 4.03
C ASP A 131 -14.43 -28.91 2.57
N LEU A 132 -14.21 -30.17 2.26
CA LEU A 132 -14.45 -30.78 0.95
C LEU A 132 -15.54 -31.86 1.01
N SER A 133 -16.23 -31.99 2.15
CA SER A 133 -17.34 -32.92 2.31
C SER A 133 -18.46 -32.58 1.32
N GLY A 134 -19.13 -33.62 0.80
CA GLY A 134 -20.19 -33.47 -0.20
C GLY A 134 -19.76 -33.08 -1.61
N LEU A 135 -18.48 -32.77 -1.86
CA LEU A 135 -17.98 -32.43 -3.20
C LEU A 135 -17.53 -33.66 -3.99
N ASP A 136 -17.78 -33.65 -5.30
CA ASP A 136 -17.28 -34.67 -6.22
C ASP A 136 -15.76 -34.53 -6.45
N LEU A 137 -15.16 -35.55 -7.10
CA LEU A 137 -13.72 -35.57 -7.35
C LEU A 137 -13.24 -34.41 -8.24
N ARG A 138 -14.07 -33.97 -9.20
CA ARG A 138 -13.74 -32.88 -10.12
C ARG A 138 -13.70 -31.55 -9.37
N GLN A 139 -14.70 -31.27 -8.53
CA GLN A 139 -14.77 -30.07 -7.69
C GLN A 139 -13.58 -30.00 -6.73
N LYS A 140 -13.23 -31.12 -6.08
CA LYS A 140 -12.06 -31.19 -5.18
C LYS A 140 -10.75 -30.86 -5.91
N ALA A 141 -10.57 -31.40 -7.12
CA ALA A 141 -9.40 -31.10 -7.94
C ALA A 141 -9.38 -29.62 -8.36
N THR A 142 -10.53 -29.08 -8.76
CA THR A 142 -10.69 -27.66 -9.11
C THR A 142 -10.30 -26.74 -7.95
N ILE A 143 -10.83 -27.00 -6.75
CA ILE A 143 -10.53 -26.19 -5.56
C ILE A 143 -9.02 -26.17 -5.27
N ARG A 144 -8.36 -27.33 -5.25
CA ARG A 144 -6.91 -27.40 -4.99
C ARG A 144 -6.12 -26.59 -6.01
N ARG A 145 -6.41 -26.77 -7.31
CA ARG A 145 -5.76 -26.01 -8.39
C ARG A 145 -5.96 -24.50 -8.24
N LEU A 146 -7.16 -24.07 -7.87
CA LEU A 146 -7.46 -22.65 -7.68
C LEU A 146 -6.70 -22.07 -6.48
N VAL A 147 -6.71 -22.77 -5.34
CA VAL A 147 -5.98 -22.37 -4.12
C VAL A 147 -4.48 -22.28 -4.39
N ASP A 148 -3.90 -23.29 -5.01
CA ASP A 148 -2.46 -23.32 -5.31
C ASP A 148 -2.06 -22.18 -6.26
N ALA A 149 -2.87 -21.93 -7.30
CA ALA A 149 -2.63 -20.84 -8.24
C ALA A 149 -2.74 -19.47 -7.58
N GLU A 150 -3.77 -19.26 -6.76
CA GLU A 150 -4.00 -17.99 -6.06
C GLU A 150 -2.90 -17.71 -5.04
N ASN A 151 -2.53 -18.69 -4.22
CA ASN A 151 -1.49 -18.51 -3.20
C ASN A 151 -0.11 -18.30 -3.83
N ARG A 152 0.20 -18.97 -4.95
CA ARG A 152 1.45 -18.71 -5.70
C ARG A 152 1.49 -17.28 -6.24
N ASP A 153 0.39 -16.81 -6.82
CA ASP A 153 0.33 -15.48 -7.41
C ASP A 153 0.35 -14.38 -6.33
N ARG A 154 -0.24 -14.60 -5.14
CA ARG A 154 -0.08 -13.71 -3.97
C ARG A 154 1.38 -13.55 -3.55
N ARG A 155 2.11 -14.66 -3.39
CA ARG A 155 3.54 -14.60 -3.04
C ARG A 155 4.36 -13.88 -4.11
N SER A 156 4.05 -14.14 -5.38
CA SER A 156 4.70 -13.48 -6.52
C SER A 156 4.41 -11.98 -6.51
N LEU A 157 3.18 -11.58 -6.21
CA LEU A 157 2.78 -10.18 -6.09
C LEU A 157 3.59 -9.46 -5.01
N TYR A 158 3.74 -10.06 -3.83
CA TYR A 158 4.50 -9.43 -2.73
C TYR A 158 5.98 -9.24 -3.09
N ALA A 159 6.59 -10.25 -3.74
CA ALA A 159 7.95 -10.17 -4.25
C ALA A 159 8.12 -9.09 -5.34
N GLU A 160 7.16 -8.98 -6.26
CA GLU A 160 7.18 -7.95 -7.31
C GLU A 160 6.99 -6.54 -6.76
N ILE A 161 6.16 -6.35 -5.73
CA ILE A 161 6.02 -5.06 -5.04
C ILE A 161 7.33 -4.69 -4.35
N ALA A 162 7.96 -5.62 -3.63
CA ALA A 162 9.26 -5.37 -3.00
C ALA A 162 10.32 -4.96 -4.03
N ARG A 163 10.39 -5.68 -5.16
CA ARG A 163 11.32 -5.43 -6.26
C ARG A 163 11.08 -4.11 -6.98
N ALA A 164 9.81 -3.75 -7.23
CA ALA A 164 9.44 -2.55 -7.97
C ALA A 164 9.67 -1.25 -7.18
N ASN A 165 9.88 -1.36 -5.86
CA ASN A 165 10.02 -0.23 -4.94
C ASN A 165 11.35 -0.24 -4.18
N ASP A 166 12.30 -1.08 -4.59
CA ASP A 166 13.63 -1.20 -3.99
C ASP A 166 13.61 -1.44 -2.46
N PHE A 167 12.59 -2.15 -1.96
CA PHE A 167 12.44 -2.43 -0.52
C PHE A 167 13.37 -3.53 0.00
N GLY A 168 13.97 -4.32 -0.88
CA GLY A 168 14.72 -5.51 -0.50
C GLY A 168 13.84 -6.74 -0.25
N SER A 169 14.42 -7.92 -0.41
CA SER A 169 13.70 -9.20 -0.24
C SER A 169 13.33 -9.49 1.22
N ASP A 170 14.02 -8.88 2.18
CA ASP A 170 13.76 -8.98 3.62
C ASP A 170 12.44 -8.31 4.04
N ARG A 171 11.87 -7.43 3.21
CA ARG A 171 10.55 -6.79 3.46
C ARG A 171 9.36 -7.56 2.88
N ILE A 172 9.58 -8.65 2.17
CA ILE A 172 8.48 -9.43 1.57
C ILE A 172 7.49 -9.91 2.64
N ASP A 173 7.98 -10.35 3.80
CA ASP A 173 7.13 -10.79 4.90
C ASP A 173 6.31 -9.65 5.52
N ASP A 174 6.86 -8.43 5.57
CA ASP A 174 6.14 -7.26 6.08
C ASP A 174 5.04 -6.82 5.11
N ILE A 175 5.31 -6.87 3.80
CA ILE A 175 4.29 -6.68 2.75
C ILE A 175 3.21 -7.76 2.89
N ALA A 176 3.60 -9.02 3.04
CA ALA A 176 2.67 -10.14 3.18
C ALA A 176 1.73 -9.97 4.38
N LYS A 177 2.24 -9.50 5.55
CA LYS A 177 1.42 -9.20 6.73
C LYS A 177 0.38 -8.11 6.46
N ILE A 178 0.78 -7.01 5.81
CA ILE A 178 -0.15 -5.91 5.47
C ILE A 178 -1.25 -6.40 4.51
N PHE A 179 -0.87 -7.21 3.52
CA PHE A 179 -1.85 -7.82 2.62
C PHE A 179 -2.75 -8.81 3.35
N ALA A 180 -2.22 -9.63 4.27
CA ALA A 180 -3.00 -10.57 5.06
C ALA A 180 -4.12 -9.89 5.85
N GLU A 181 -3.76 -8.83 6.59
CA GLU A 181 -4.73 -7.99 7.29
C GLU A 181 -5.81 -7.44 6.36
N THR A 182 -5.40 -7.04 5.15
CA THR A 182 -6.30 -6.44 4.15
C THR A 182 -7.24 -7.47 3.52
N TRP A 183 -6.75 -8.67 3.17
CA TRP A 183 -7.56 -9.77 2.67
C TRP A 183 -8.62 -10.20 3.69
N ILE A 184 -8.24 -10.33 4.96
CA ILE A 184 -9.16 -10.68 6.05
C ILE A 184 -10.18 -9.56 6.27
N ARG A 185 -9.73 -8.31 6.37
CA ARG A 185 -10.60 -7.14 6.58
C ARG A 185 -11.62 -6.97 5.46
N LYS A 186 -11.26 -7.27 4.21
CA LYS A 186 -12.09 -7.09 3.02
C LYS A 186 -12.80 -8.37 2.55
N ALA A 187 -12.67 -9.48 3.28
CA ALA A 187 -13.46 -10.68 3.02
C ALA A 187 -14.96 -10.34 2.97
N GLU A 188 -15.74 -10.98 2.10
CA GLU A 188 -17.18 -10.73 2.07
C GLU A 188 -17.86 -11.35 3.31
N GLY A 189 -19.05 -10.83 3.67
CA GLY A 189 -19.81 -11.35 4.80
C GLY A 189 -20.13 -12.84 4.63
N GLY A 190 -19.96 -13.60 5.71
CA GLY A 190 -20.18 -15.05 5.74
C GLY A 190 -18.96 -15.90 5.33
N TRP A 191 -17.89 -15.30 4.81
CA TRP A 191 -16.65 -16.03 4.52
C TRP A 191 -15.90 -16.39 5.80
N TRP A 192 -15.29 -17.57 5.81
CA TRP A 192 -14.44 -17.99 6.94
C TRP A 192 -13.07 -17.30 6.89
N VAL A 193 -12.69 -16.70 8.00
CA VAL A 193 -11.38 -16.10 8.21
C VAL A 193 -10.76 -16.64 9.50
N GLN A 194 -9.43 -16.76 9.52
CA GLN A 194 -8.69 -17.26 10.67
C GLN A 194 -8.12 -16.10 11.49
N SER A 195 -8.42 -16.12 12.79
CA SER A 195 -7.86 -15.20 13.78
C SER A 195 -6.37 -15.48 14.05
N PRO A 196 -5.63 -14.53 14.64
CA PRO A 196 -4.21 -14.73 14.99
C PRO A 196 -3.94 -15.95 15.89
N ASP A 197 -4.88 -16.25 16.79
CA ASP A 197 -4.87 -17.42 17.69
C ASP A 197 -5.15 -18.76 16.98
N GLY A 198 -5.47 -18.73 15.68
CA GLY A 198 -5.76 -19.91 14.87
C GLY A 198 -7.24 -20.31 14.85
N SER A 199 -8.09 -19.65 15.63
CA SER A 199 -9.54 -19.87 15.61
C SER A 199 -10.16 -19.39 14.30
N TRP A 200 -11.27 -20.00 13.90
CA TRP A 200 -11.98 -19.64 12.67
C TRP A 200 -13.33 -19.01 13.01
N HIS A 201 -13.64 -17.90 12.34
CA HIS A 201 -14.92 -17.23 12.44
C HIS A 201 -15.40 -16.79 11.06
N LYS A 202 -16.69 -16.49 10.94
CA LYS A 202 -17.24 -15.87 9.74
C LYS A 202 -17.13 -14.36 9.85
N ARG A 203 -16.74 -13.70 8.77
CA ARG A 203 -16.70 -12.24 8.65
C ARG A 203 -18.11 -11.66 8.55
#